data_AF-A0A9E3Q9K4-F1
#
_entry.id   AF-A0A9E3Q9K4-F1
#
_cell.length_a   1.000
_cell.length_b   1.000
_cell.length_c   1.000
_cell.angle_alpha   90.00
_cell.angle_beta   90.00
_cell.angle_gamma   90.00
#
_symmetry.space_group_name_H-M   'P 1'
#
loop_
_entity.id
_entity.type
_entity.pdbx_description
1 polymer ?
#
loop_
_entity_poly.entity_id
_entity_poly.type
_entity_poly.pdbx_seq_one_letter_code
_entity_poly.pdbx_strand_id
1 'polypeptide(L)' 'MTNANVTAGANHLKHALRDLMEKWEATKATWNDQVRRDFEERQLVPLESAVNAALNGMQELAEVLGRVRFECSDRNDSSW' A
#
# COMPACT_ATOMS: atom_id res chain seq x y z
N MET A 1 -15.75 -3.26 -10.55
CA MET A 1 -14.78 -2.18 -10.79
C MET A 1 -14.11 -1.71 -9.50
N THR A 2 -14.84 -1.63 -8.38
CA THR A 2 -14.32 -1.16 -7.08
C THR A 2 -13.12 -1.94 -6.53
N ASN A 3 -13.14 -3.27 -6.60
CA ASN A 3 -12.00 -4.11 -6.18
C ASN A 3 -10.73 -3.82 -7.02
N ALA A 4 -10.86 -3.71 -8.35
CA ALA A 4 -9.75 -3.38 -9.23
C ALA A 4 -9.12 -2.01 -8.91
N ASN A 5 -9.92 -1.03 -8.47
CA ASN A 5 -9.42 0.28 -8.05
C ASN A 5 -8.60 0.19 -6.75
N VAL A 6 -9.03 -0.62 -5.78
CA VAL A 6 -8.28 -0.83 -4.52
C VAL A 6 -6.94 -1.52 -4.81
N THR A 7 -6.94 -2.57 -5.63
CA THR A 7 -5.70 -3.25 -6.04
C THR A 7 -4.76 -2.33 -6.82
N ALA A 8 -5.29 -1.51 -7.74
CA ALA A 8 -4.49 -0.52 -8.46
C ALA A 8 -3.87 0.52 -7.52
N GLY A 9 -4.64 1.02 -6.55
CA GLY A 9 -4.16 1.93 -5.50
C GLY A 9 -3.06 1.31 -4.64
N ALA A 10 -3.21 0.05 -4.24
CA ALA A 10 -2.19 -0.68 -3.49
C ALA A 10 -0.89 -0.85 -4.28
N ASN A 11 -0.99 -1.20 -5.57
CA ASN A 11 0.18 -1.31 -6.44
C ASN A 11 0.90 0.04 -6.58
N HIS A 12 0.16 1.12 -6.81
CA HIS A 12 0.72 2.46 -6.92
C HIS A 12 1.42 2.89 -5.63
N LEU A 13 0.81 2.65 -4.47
CA LEU A 13 1.41 2.98 -3.17
C LEU A 13 2.70 2.19 -2.92
N LYS A 14 2.70 0.89 -3.25
CA LYS A 14 3.89 0.03 -3.14
C LYS A 14 5.02 0.53 -4.05
N HIS A 15 4.70 0.96 -5.27
CA HIS A 15 5.69 1.50 -6.20
C HIS A 15 6.26 2.83 -5.69
N ALA A 16 5.41 3.73 -5.20
CA ALA A 16 5.84 5.01 -4.64
C ALA A 16 6.79 4.84 -3.44
N LEU A 17 6.51 3.87 -2.54
CA LEU A 17 7.40 3.57 -1.42
C LEU A 17 8.76 3.03 -1.91
N ARG A 18 8.76 2.12 -2.89
CA ARG A 18 10.00 1.60 -3.47
C ARG A 18 10.83 2.72 -4.09
N ASP A 19 10.21 3.58 -4.88
CA ASP A 19 10.88 4.72 -5.54
C ASP A 19 11.45 5.70 -4.49
N LEU A 20 10.75 5.90 -3.37
CA LEU A 20 11.24 6.69 -2.24
C LEU A 20 12.48 6.05 -1.61
N MET A 21 12.47 4.75 -1.34
CA MET A 21 13.61 4.03 -0.74
C MET A 21 14.83 4.03 -1.67
N GLU A 22 14.63 3.83 -2.98
CA GLU A 22 15.72 3.91 -3.96
C GLU A 22 16.38 5.30 -3.97
N LYS A 23 15.57 6.37 -3.95
CA LYS A 23 16.08 7.75 -3.85
C LYS A 23 16.75 8.02 -2.51
N TRP A 24 16.25 7.42 -1.43
CA TRP A 24 16.85 7.54 -0.11
C TRP A 24 18.25 6.92 -0.08
N GLU A 25 18.44 5.73 -0.62
CA GLU A 25 19.76 5.09 -0.70
C GLU A 25 20.77 5.95 -1.48
N ALA A 26 20.35 6.53 -2.61
CA ALA A 26 21.18 7.47 -3.36
C ALA A 26 21.53 8.73 -2.55
N THR A 27 20.58 9.21 -1.74
CA THR A 27 20.79 10.38 -0.86
C THR A 27 21.79 10.06 0.26
N LYS A 28 21.73 8.87 0.85
CA LYS A 28 22.66 8.44 1.91
C LYS A 28 24.11 8.38 1.45
N ALA A 29 24.36 8.21 0.15
CA ALA A 29 25.71 8.19 -0.41
C ALA A 29 26.41 9.56 -0.29
N THR A 30 25.67 10.66 -0.28
CA THR A 30 26.22 12.03 -0.22
C THR A 30 25.87 12.74 1.10
N TRP A 31 24.82 12.31 1.80
CA TRP A 31 24.38 12.86 3.08
C TRP A 31 24.55 11.82 4.20
N ASN A 32 25.58 11.99 5.05
CA ASN A 32 25.95 11.00 6.08
C ASN A 32 26.18 11.60 7.47
N ASP A 33 25.49 12.68 7.81
CA ASP A 33 25.56 13.30 9.13
C ASP A 33 24.54 12.71 10.12
N GLN A 34 24.46 13.30 11.31
CA GLN A 34 23.50 12.92 12.34
C GLN A 34 22.06 13.27 11.94
N VAL A 35 21.85 14.39 11.25
CA VAL A 35 20.51 14.83 10.80
C VAL A 35 19.91 13.81 9.84
N ARG A 36 20.74 13.22 8.97
CA ARG A 36 20.34 12.13 8.07
C ARG A 36 19.84 10.90 8.84
N ARG A 37 20.55 10.50 9.92
CA ARG A 37 20.15 9.36 10.77
C ARG A 37 18.83 9.65 11.47
N ASP A 38 18.72 10.83 12.08
CA ASP A 38 17.51 11.26 12.76
C ASP A 38 16.31 11.31 11.81
N PHE A 39 16.51 11.72 10.56
CA PHE A 39 15.47 11.72 9.55
C PHE A 39 15.01 10.30 9.18
N GLU A 40 15.95 9.39 8.96
CA GLU A 40 15.65 7.97 8.69
C GLU A 40 14.80 7.35 9.80
N GLU A 41 15.25 7.51 11.04
CA GLU A 41 14.60 6.93 12.21
C GLU A 41 13.24 7.56 12.51
N ARG A 42 13.10 8.87 12.36
CA ARG A 42 11.88 9.59 12.78
C ARG A 42 10.83 9.70 11.69
N GLN A 43 11.23 9.63 10.41
CA GLN A 43 10.33 9.87 9.28
C GLN A 43 10.18 8.61 8.42
N LEU A 44 11.30 8.03 7.93
CA LEU A 44 11.23 6.94 6.97
C LEU A 44 10.80 5.62 7.61
N VAL A 45 11.37 5.24 8.75
CA VAL A 45 11.01 3.98 9.43
C VAL A 45 9.52 3.95 9.80
N PRO A 46 8.93 4.99 10.43
CA PRO A 46 7.49 5.02 10.69
C PRO A 46 6.64 5.04 9.42
N LEU A 47 7.08 5.76 8.38
CA LEU A 47 6.37 5.83 7.11
C LEU A 47 6.31 4.46 6.42
N GLU A 48 7.43 3.73 6.36
CA GLU A 48 7.48 2.39 5.78
C GLU A 48 6.51 1.44 6.49
N SER A 49 6.51 1.47 7.83
CA SER A 49 5.57 0.68 8.64
C SER A 49 4.11 1.04 8.36
N ALA A 50 3.79 2.34 8.30
CA ALA A 50 2.44 2.82 8.02
C ALA A 50 1.96 2.44 6.61
N VAL A 51 2.84 2.54 5.61
CA VAL A 51 2.52 2.14 4.23
C VAL A 51 2.28 0.63 4.15
N ASN A 52 3.11 -0.18 4.79
CA ASN A 52 2.91 -1.64 4.84
C ASN A 52 1.57 -2.02 5.51
N ALA A 53 1.21 -1.33 6.60
CA ALA A 53 -0.10 -1.52 7.23
C ALA A 53 -1.25 -1.13 6.30
N ALA A 54 -1.12 -0.02 5.56
CA ALA A 54 -2.12 0.40 4.59
C ALA A 54 -2.25 -0.59 3.42
N LEU A 55 -1.14 -1.14 2.92
CA LEU A 55 -1.14 -2.17 1.87
C LEU A 55 -1.92 -3.42 2.31
N ASN A 56 -1.70 -3.88 3.55
CA ASN A 56 -2.43 -5.01 4.11
C ASN A 56 -3.94 -4.70 4.22
N GLY A 57 -4.30 -3.52 4.75
CA GLY A 57 -5.71 -3.12 4.84
C GLY A 57 -6.39 -3.00 3.47
N MET A 58 -5.69 -2.53 2.45
CA MET A 58 -6.22 -2.49 1.07
C MET A 58 -6.44 -3.90 0.50
N GLN A 59 -5.57 -4.85 0.82
CA GLN A 59 -5.74 -6.25 0.42
C GLN A 59 -6.99 -6.86 1.06
N GLU A 60 -7.18 -6.66 2.36
CA GLU A 60 -8.38 -7.10 3.08
C GLU A 60 -9.67 -6.48 2.50
N LEU A 61 -9.63 -5.18 2.19
CA LEU A 61 -10.75 -4.49 1.54
C LEU A 61 -11.07 -5.07 0.17
N ALA A 62 -10.05 -5.40 -0.63
CA ALA A 62 -10.25 -6.04 -1.92
C ALA A 62 -10.98 -7.39 -1.76
N GLU A 63 -10.56 -8.21 -0.79
CA GLU A 63 -11.19 -9.50 -0.50
C GLU A 63 -12.65 -9.37 -0.06
N VAL A 64 -12.94 -8.42 0.84
CA VAL A 64 -14.32 -8.14 1.28
C VAL A 64 -15.19 -7.68 0.10
N LEU A 65 -14.70 -6.73 -0.71
CA LEU A 65 -15.43 -6.25 -1.89
C LEU A 65 -15.63 -7.35 -2.95
N GLY A 66 -14.68 -8.28 -3.05
CA GLY A 66 -14.79 -9.46 -3.91
C GLY A 66 -15.93 -10.38 -3.47
N ARG A 67 -15.99 -10.70 -2.16
CA ARG A 67 -17.06 -11.52 -1.57
C ARG A 67 -18.43 -10.88 -1.71
N VAL A 68 -18.57 -9.60 -1.35
CA VAL A 68 -19.84 -8.87 -1.48
C VAL A 68 -20.36 -8.90 -2.91
N ARG A 69 -19.47 -8.72 -3.90
CA ARG A 69 -19.87 -8.80 -5.30
C ARG A 69 -20.37 -10.20 -5.66
N PHE A 70 -19.63 -11.23 -5.26
CA PHE A 70 -19.98 -12.62 -5.55
C PHE A 70 -21.35 -12.99 -4.95
N GLU A 71 -21.55 -12.73 -3.66
CA GLU A 71 -22.81 -13.02 -2.95
C GLU A 71 -24.01 -12.27 -3.54
N CYS A 72 -23.84 -11.01 -3.95
CA CYS A 72 -24.91 -10.25 -4.58
C CYS A 72 -25.21 -10.70 -6.02
N SER A 73 -24.22 -11.21 -6.77
CA SER A 73 -24.47 -11.78 -8.11
C SER A 73 -25.14 -13.16 -8.04
N ASP A 74 -24.74 -14.02 -7.12
CA ASP A 74 -25.25 -15.40 -6.99
C ASP A 74 -26.73 -15.44 -6.55
N ARG A 75 -27.14 -14.45 -5.75
CA ARG A 75 -28.52 -14.30 -5.27
C ARG A 75 -29.51 -13.84 -6.36
N ASN A 76 -29.00 -13.24 -7.44
CA ASN A 76 -29.83 -12.76 -8.55
C ASN A 76 -30.11 -13.85 -9.60
N ASP A 77 -29.30 -14.91 -9.66
CA ASP A 77 -29.51 -16.06 -10.57
C ASP A 77 -30.40 -17.15 -9.96
N SER A 78 -30.68 -17.09 -8.66
CA SER A 78 -31.50 -18.07 -7.93
C SER A 78 -32.98 -17.70 -7.81
N SER A 79 -33.45 -16.72 -8.58
CA SER A 79 -34.87 -16.34 -8.68
C SER A 79 -35.58 -16.97 -9.88
N TRP A 80 -35.58 -18.30 -9.99
CA TRP A 80 -36.60 -19.12 -10.68
C TRP A 80 -36.62 -20.52 -10.08
#